data_AF-A0A7S4R352-F1
#
_entry.id   AF-A0A7S4R352-F1
#
_cell.length_a   1.000
_cell.length_b   1.000
_cell.length_c   1.000
_cell.angle_alpha   90.00
_cell.angle_beta   90.00
_cell.angle_gamma   90.00
#
_symmetry.space_group_name_H-M   'P 1'
#
loop_
_entity.id
_entity.type
_entity.pdbx_description
1 polymer ?
#
loop_
_entity_poly.entity_id
_entity_poly.type
_entity_poly.pdbx_seq_one_letter_code
_entity_poly.pdbx_strand_id
1 'polypeptide(L)'
;CTRCSPCAHGKLKWSCQICSECRHRKSKCLCVLCSGCPHGRMKAYCAQCKSCEHGKAKKLCVKCSGCPHRRFKLDCADCTRCPHGTARRRCGVCNACPHGMLRKYCSVCRGCPHGKLRHGCVECNGCPHNKLKVSCTACTGCPHGRLKRNCHQCIGCEHGRVPQKCKICRQQTKL
;
A
#
# COMPACT_ATOMS: atom_id res chain seq x y z
N CYS A 1 -1.92 26.82 -20.43
CA CYS A 1 -1.05 25.78 -19.79
C CYS A 1 -0.91 24.58 -20.73
N THR A 2 0.27 24.37 -21.35
CA THR A 2 0.55 23.28 -22.32
C THR A 2 0.39 21.86 -21.75
N ARG A 3 0.35 21.73 -20.41
CA ARG A 3 0.09 20.48 -19.70
C ARG A 3 -1.38 20.07 -19.65
N CYS A 4 -2.30 20.97 -19.98
CA CYS A 4 -3.76 20.74 -19.88
C CYS A 4 -4.45 20.67 -21.25
N SER A 5 -3.70 20.74 -22.35
CA SER A 5 -4.31 20.68 -23.68
C SER A 5 -4.76 19.24 -24.01
N PRO A 6 -6.01 19.04 -24.47
CA PRO A 6 -6.43 17.78 -25.06
C PRO A 6 -5.61 17.47 -26.32
N CYS A 7 -5.40 16.20 -26.62
CA CYS A 7 -4.90 15.74 -27.90
C CYS A 7 -6.05 15.16 -28.74
N ALA A 8 -5.80 14.97 -30.04
CA ALA A 8 -6.75 14.36 -30.97
C ALA A 8 -7.20 12.94 -30.56
N HIS A 9 -6.46 12.28 -29.66
CA HIS A 9 -6.80 10.96 -29.12
C HIS A 9 -7.73 11.01 -27.88
N GLY A 10 -8.43 12.13 -27.65
CA GLY A 10 -9.42 12.27 -26.58
C GLY A 10 -8.86 12.25 -25.15
N LYS A 11 -7.54 12.40 -24.99
CA LYS A 11 -6.85 12.43 -23.68
C LYS A 11 -6.08 13.73 -23.52
N LEU A 12 -5.74 14.10 -22.29
CA LEU A 12 -4.81 15.22 -22.08
C LEU A 12 -3.44 14.85 -22.67
N LYS A 13 -2.76 15.79 -23.34
CA LYS A 13 -1.48 15.56 -24.03
C LYS A 13 -0.46 14.80 -23.17
N TRP A 14 -0.38 15.10 -21.87
CA TRP A 14 0.53 14.46 -20.89
C TRP A 14 0.13 13.03 -20.45
N SER A 15 -1.11 12.62 -20.72
CA SER A 15 -1.68 11.33 -20.33
C SER A 15 -1.92 10.39 -21.52
N CYS A 16 -1.88 10.93 -22.74
CA CYS A 16 -1.99 10.15 -23.96
C CYS A 16 -0.69 9.40 -24.21
N GLN A 17 -0.71 8.07 -24.24
CA GLN A 17 0.50 7.27 -24.50
C GLN A 17 1.11 7.61 -25.88
N ILE A 18 0.30 7.80 -26.92
CA ILE A 18 0.79 8.17 -28.27
C ILE A 18 1.48 9.54 -28.27
N CYS A 19 0.91 10.55 -27.59
CA CYS A 19 1.49 11.90 -27.56
C CYS A 19 2.59 12.08 -26.50
N SER A 20 2.60 11.23 -25.48
CA SER A 20 3.54 11.32 -24.36
C SER A 20 4.67 10.31 -24.47
N GLU A 21 4.63 9.31 -25.35
CA GLU A 21 5.71 8.32 -25.45
C GLU A 21 7.00 8.97 -25.96
N CYS A 22 8.10 8.72 -25.24
CA CYS A 22 9.43 9.07 -25.71
C CYS A 22 10.06 7.90 -26.46
N ARG A 23 11.16 8.16 -27.18
CA ARG A 23 11.96 7.14 -27.91
C ARG A 23 12.43 5.96 -27.06
N HIS A 24 12.31 6.05 -25.73
CA HIS A 24 12.63 4.99 -24.78
C HIS A 24 11.40 4.13 -24.38
N ARG A 25 10.31 4.14 -25.16
CA ARG A 25 9.05 3.40 -24.92
C ARG A 25 8.47 3.60 -23.52
N LYS A 26 8.58 4.83 -23.02
CA LYS A 26 8.02 5.27 -21.73
C LYS A 26 7.36 6.62 -21.95
N SER A 27 6.35 6.94 -21.17
CA SER A 27 5.84 8.32 -21.15
C SER A 27 6.99 9.28 -20.80
N LYS A 28 7.18 10.36 -21.55
CA LYS A 28 8.25 11.35 -21.46
C LYS A 28 8.39 11.87 -20.03
N CYS A 29 7.27 12.17 -19.37
CA CYS A 29 7.22 12.61 -17.97
C CYS A 29 7.60 11.51 -16.95
N LEU A 30 7.62 10.24 -17.35
CA LEU A 30 8.02 9.09 -16.53
C LEU A 30 9.39 8.51 -16.94
N CYS A 31 9.97 8.99 -18.05
CA CYS A 31 11.26 8.55 -18.53
C CYS A 31 12.39 9.28 -17.81
N VAL A 32 13.23 8.54 -17.10
CA VAL A 32 14.40 9.08 -16.39
C VAL A 32 15.40 9.72 -17.37
N LEU A 33 15.57 9.16 -18.57
CA LEU A 33 16.47 9.73 -19.58
C LEU A 33 15.93 11.05 -20.16
N CYS A 34 14.62 11.29 -20.13
CA CYS A 34 14.00 12.51 -20.68
C CYS A 34 13.61 13.55 -19.62
N SER A 35 13.38 13.14 -18.38
CA SER A 35 12.83 14.00 -17.31
C SER A 35 13.38 13.65 -15.93
N GLY A 36 14.40 12.80 -15.87
CA GLY A 36 15.12 12.48 -14.65
C GLY A 36 16.03 13.61 -14.19
N CYS A 37 16.46 13.52 -12.94
CA CYS A 37 17.55 14.30 -12.38
C CYS A 37 18.90 13.63 -12.70
N PRO A 38 20.04 14.33 -12.55
CA PRO A 38 21.38 13.75 -12.69
C PRO A 38 21.63 12.52 -11.81
N HIS A 39 20.87 12.35 -10.73
CA HIS A 39 20.94 11.17 -9.85
C HIS A 39 20.24 9.91 -10.40
N GLY A 40 19.92 9.85 -11.70
CA GLY A 40 19.32 8.68 -12.35
C GLY A 40 17.90 8.33 -11.86
N ARG A 41 17.17 9.29 -11.27
CA ARG A 41 15.79 9.11 -10.81
C ARG A 41 14.89 10.22 -11.35
N MET A 42 13.58 9.98 -11.40
CA MET A 42 12.63 11.04 -11.73
C MET A 42 12.72 12.17 -10.70
N LYS A 43 12.82 13.44 -11.12
CA LYS A 43 13.00 14.59 -10.21
C LYS A 43 11.93 14.68 -9.11
N ALA A 44 10.70 14.26 -9.41
CA ALA A 44 9.58 14.20 -8.45
C ALA A 44 9.78 13.16 -7.33
N TYR A 45 10.59 12.13 -7.57
CA TYR A 45 10.81 11.00 -6.67
C TYR A 45 12.28 10.85 -6.24
N CYS A 46 13.16 11.75 -6.68
CA CYS A 46 14.56 11.73 -6.29
C CYS A 46 14.72 12.23 -4.86
N ALA A 47 15.15 11.34 -3.96
CA ALA A 47 15.38 11.67 -2.55
C ALA A 47 16.44 12.75 -2.37
N GLN A 48 17.44 12.84 -3.27
CA GLN A 48 18.47 13.88 -3.24
C GLN A 48 17.95 15.23 -3.79
N CYS A 49 16.95 15.24 -4.68
CA CYS A 49 16.34 16.48 -5.18
C CYS A 49 15.15 16.97 -4.35
N LYS A 50 14.54 16.09 -3.54
CA LYS A 50 13.34 16.34 -2.73
C LYS A 50 13.56 16.05 -1.24
N SER A 51 14.81 15.88 -0.84
CA SER A 51 15.21 15.88 0.57
C SER A 51 14.83 17.23 1.18
N CYS A 52 14.38 17.19 2.42
CA CYS A 52 14.44 18.35 3.27
C CYS A 52 15.84 18.45 3.89
N GLU A 53 16.13 19.59 4.53
CA GLU A 53 17.35 19.81 5.33
C GLU A 53 17.63 18.73 6.39
N HIS A 54 16.62 17.94 6.74
CA HIS A 54 16.72 16.81 7.67
C HIS A 54 17.11 15.47 7.00
N GLY A 55 17.60 15.48 5.77
CA GLY A 55 18.09 14.30 5.04
C GLY A 55 17.01 13.29 4.61
N LYS A 56 15.73 13.56 4.90
CA LYS A 56 14.59 12.71 4.51
C LYS A 56 13.78 13.40 3.40
N ALA A 57 13.09 12.63 2.56
CA ALA A 57 12.11 13.23 1.64
C ALA A 57 11.09 14.05 2.44
N LYS A 58 10.77 15.29 2.02
CA LYS A 58 9.91 16.22 2.81
C LYS A 58 8.62 15.57 3.33
N LYS A 59 7.95 14.77 2.49
CA LYS A 59 6.72 14.02 2.83
C LYS A 59 6.91 12.96 3.93
N LEU A 60 8.11 12.42 4.04
CA LEU A 60 8.53 11.41 5.01
C LEU A 60 9.35 12.03 6.15
N CYS A 61 9.43 13.35 6.25
CA CYS A 61 10.03 14.02 7.37
C CYS A 61 8.95 14.47 8.35
N VAL A 62 8.96 13.92 9.56
CA VAL A 62 8.03 14.31 10.64
C VAL A 62 8.22 15.77 11.04
N LYS A 63 9.44 16.30 10.98
CA LYS A 63 9.69 17.73 11.25
C LYS A 63 9.05 18.63 10.18
N CYS A 64 8.94 18.17 8.94
CA CYS A 64 8.39 18.97 7.83
C CYS A 64 6.91 18.73 7.55
N SER A 65 6.39 17.53 7.84
CA SER A 65 5.03 17.08 7.47
C SER A 65 4.29 16.37 8.61
N GLY A 66 4.86 16.36 9.81
CA GLY A 66 4.23 15.77 11.00
C GLY A 66 3.19 16.68 11.63
N CYS A 67 2.45 16.12 12.57
CA CYS A 67 1.57 16.86 13.47
C CYS A 67 2.38 17.45 14.66
N PRO A 68 1.79 18.36 15.45
CA PRO A 68 2.42 18.93 16.64
C PRO A 68 2.97 17.89 17.64
N HIS A 69 2.38 16.70 17.67
CA HIS A 69 2.82 15.57 18.50
C HIS A 69 4.07 14.83 17.96
N ARG A 70 4.80 15.43 17.00
CA ARG A 70 6.02 14.86 16.39
C ARG A 70 5.82 13.44 15.84
N ARG A 71 4.67 13.21 15.21
CA ARG A 71 4.33 11.99 14.47
C ARG A 71 3.64 12.35 13.16
N PHE A 72 3.54 11.44 12.20
CA PHE A 72 2.66 11.68 11.06
C PHE A 72 1.21 11.73 11.51
N LYS A 73 0.41 12.62 10.92
CA LYS A 73 -1.01 12.80 11.28
C LYS A 73 -1.81 11.49 11.21
N LEU A 74 -1.48 10.59 10.27
CA LEU A 74 -2.14 9.29 10.10
C LEU A 74 -1.72 8.23 11.13
N ASP A 75 -0.60 8.44 11.81
CA ASP A 75 -0.01 7.51 12.79
C ASP A 75 -0.08 8.06 14.23
N CYS A 76 -0.37 9.34 14.38
CA CYS A 76 -0.58 9.98 15.68
C CYS A 76 -1.92 9.55 16.27
N ALA A 77 -1.88 8.91 17.44
CA ALA A 77 -3.09 8.50 18.15
C ALA A 77 -3.97 9.70 18.47
N ASP A 78 -3.40 10.81 18.95
CA ASP A 78 -4.15 12.01 19.34
C ASP A 78 -4.81 12.70 18.13
N CYS A 79 -4.18 12.66 16.95
CA CYS A 79 -4.79 13.20 15.73
C CYS A 79 -5.79 12.24 15.06
N THR A 80 -5.73 10.94 15.36
CA THR A 80 -6.56 9.93 14.70
C THR A 80 -7.66 9.38 15.58
N ARG A 81 -7.59 9.52 16.90
CA ARG A 81 -8.61 9.07 17.85
C ARG A 81 -9.87 9.92 17.66
N CYS A 82 -11.01 9.24 17.60
CA CYS A 82 -12.32 9.90 17.62
C CYS A 82 -12.83 9.98 19.07
N PRO A 83 -13.92 10.73 19.34
CA PRO A 83 -14.51 10.81 20.68
C PRO A 83 -14.87 9.46 21.30
N HIS A 84 -15.11 8.43 20.47
CA HIS A 84 -15.38 7.05 20.90
C HIS A 84 -14.12 6.26 21.33
N GLY A 85 -13.02 6.92 21.72
CA GLY A 85 -11.80 6.30 22.24
C GLY A 85 -10.94 5.51 21.23
N THR A 86 -11.47 5.21 20.05
CA THR A 86 -10.81 4.42 18.99
C THR A 86 -10.33 5.29 17.84
N ALA A 87 -9.35 4.79 17.06
CA ALA A 87 -8.93 5.49 15.85
C ALA A 87 -10.13 5.64 14.89
N ARG A 88 -10.40 6.86 14.39
CA ARG A 88 -11.54 7.23 13.55
C ARG A 88 -11.78 6.21 12.44
N ARG A 89 -10.73 5.84 11.68
CA ARG A 89 -10.77 4.85 10.58
C ARG A 89 -11.20 3.42 10.97
N ARG A 90 -11.16 3.09 12.26
CA ARG A 90 -11.56 1.80 12.84
C ARG A 90 -12.82 1.89 13.70
N CYS A 91 -13.26 3.10 14.03
CA CYS A 91 -14.41 3.31 14.90
C CYS A 91 -15.70 2.80 14.24
N GLY A 92 -16.38 1.87 14.92
CA GLY A 92 -17.68 1.32 14.50
C GLY A 92 -18.70 2.42 14.29
N VAL A 93 -18.80 3.36 15.23
CA VAL A 93 -19.77 4.47 15.14
C VAL A 93 -19.45 5.43 13.98
N CYS A 94 -18.20 5.86 13.83
CA CYS A 94 -17.84 6.82 12.78
C CYS A 94 -17.82 6.23 11.36
N ASN A 95 -17.62 4.91 11.22
CA ASN A 95 -17.39 4.26 9.92
C ASN A 95 -18.29 3.05 9.66
N ALA A 96 -19.37 2.88 10.43
CA ALA A 96 -20.40 1.89 10.13
C ALA A 96 -21.11 2.22 8.80
N CYS A 97 -21.55 1.16 8.14
CA CYS A 97 -22.58 1.23 7.11
C CYS A 97 -23.95 0.87 7.72
N PRO A 98 -25.05 1.11 6.99
CA PRO A 98 -26.39 0.71 7.42
C PRO A 98 -26.55 -0.79 7.70
N HIS A 99 -25.64 -1.64 7.18
CA HIS A 99 -25.63 -3.08 7.39
C HIS A 99 -24.97 -3.52 8.71
N GLY A 100 -24.83 -2.63 9.70
CA GLY A 100 -24.33 -2.96 11.04
C GLY A 100 -22.84 -3.30 11.13
N MET A 101 -22.04 -3.03 10.09
CA MET A 101 -20.62 -3.34 10.05
C MET A 101 -19.78 -2.17 9.53
N LEU A 102 -18.47 -2.18 9.75
CA LEU A 102 -17.59 -1.16 9.18
C LEU A 102 -17.67 -1.17 7.64
N ARG A 103 -17.82 0.00 7.02
CA ARG A 103 -17.91 0.18 5.55
C ARG A 103 -16.81 -0.55 4.78
N LYS A 104 -15.61 -0.64 5.34
CA LYS A 104 -14.45 -1.33 4.73
C LYS A 104 -14.58 -2.87 4.70
N TYR A 105 -15.42 -3.44 5.54
CA TYR A 105 -15.68 -4.88 5.64
C TYR A 105 -17.04 -5.27 5.04
N CYS A 106 -17.87 -4.31 4.65
CA CYS A 106 -19.16 -4.59 4.05
C CYS A 106 -19.02 -4.95 2.57
N SER A 107 -19.35 -6.20 2.21
CA SER A 107 -19.40 -6.64 0.82
C SER A 107 -20.49 -5.95 0.02
N VAL A 108 -21.61 -5.58 0.64
CA VAL A 108 -22.66 -4.79 -0.04
C VAL A 108 -22.14 -3.40 -0.43
N CYS A 109 -21.34 -2.75 0.43
CA CYS A 109 -20.83 -1.40 0.15
C CYS A 109 -19.54 -1.36 -0.68
N ARG A 110 -18.65 -2.35 -0.52
CA ARG A 110 -17.29 -2.35 -1.11
C ARG A 110 -16.86 -3.70 -1.68
N GLY A 111 -17.80 -4.63 -1.82
CA GLY A 111 -17.55 -5.94 -2.43
C GLY A 111 -17.40 -5.87 -3.94
N CYS A 112 -17.02 -7.00 -4.52
CA CYS A 112 -17.12 -7.26 -5.94
C CYS A 112 -18.51 -7.82 -6.28
N PRO A 113 -18.86 -7.94 -7.58
CA PRO A 113 -20.14 -8.51 -8.03
C PRO A 113 -20.44 -9.91 -7.48
N HIS A 114 -19.41 -10.66 -7.06
CA HIS A 114 -19.54 -12.00 -6.48
C HIS A 114 -19.96 -12.01 -4.99
N GLY A 115 -20.44 -10.88 -4.45
CA GLY A 115 -20.92 -10.77 -3.05
C GLY A 115 -19.82 -10.83 -1.99
N LYS A 116 -18.54 -10.81 -2.38
CA LYS A 116 -17.37 -10.90 -1.48
C LYS A 116 -16.56 -9.60 -1.50
N LEU A 117 -15.80 -9.32 -0.44
CA LEU A 117 -14.79 -8.26 -0.52
C LEU A 117 -13.76 -8.62 -1.59
N ARG A 118 -13.39 -7.64 -2.44
CA ARG A 118 -12.52 -7.88 -3.60
C ARG A 118 -11.25 -8.66 -3.24
N HIS A 119 -10.58 -8.29 -2.15
CA HIS A 119 -9.33 -8.94 -1.70
C HIS A 119 -9.51 -10.41 -1.25
N GLY A 120 -10.73 -10.82 -0.88
CA GLY A 120 -11.08 -12.18 -0.48
C GLY A 120 -11.78 -12.98 -1.57
N CYS A 121 -12.02 -12.40 -2.74
CA CYS A 121 -12.73 -13.06 -3.84
C CYS A 121 -11.75 -13.81 -4.75
N VAL A 122 -11.91 -15.13 -4.85
CA VAL A 122 -11.09 -15.99 -5.74
C VAL A 122 -11.34 -15.65 -7.21
N GLU A 123 -12.58 -15.38 -7.61
CA GLU A 123 -12.89 -14.94 -8.98
C GLU A 123 -12.18 -13.63 -9.37
N CYS A 124 -11.92 -12.73 -8.40
CA CYS A 124 -11.26 -11.45 -8.68
C CYS A 124 -9.73 -11.47 -8.49
N ASN A 125 -9.22 -12.23 -7.51
CA ASN A 125 -7.81 -12.20 -7.08
C ASN A 125 -7.23 -13.60 -6.85
N GLY A 126 -7.88 -14.61 -7.41
CA GLY A 126 -7.45 -16.00 -7.39
C GLY A 126 -6.25 -16.25 -8.30
N CYS A 127 -5.75 -17.48 -8.21
CA CYS A 127 -4.81 -18.07 -9.14
C CYS A 127 -5.48 -19.28 -9.82
N PRO A 128 -4.89 -19.85 -10.88
CA PRO A 128 -5.44 -21.01 -11.60
C PRO A 128 -5.74 -22.24 -10.72
N HIS A 129 -5.17 -22.30 -9.52
CA HIS A 129 -5.41 -23.36 -8.54
C HIS A 129 -6.67 -23.14 -7.68
N ASN A 130 -7.62 -22.29 -8.10
CA ASN A 130 -8.85 -21.96 -7.38
C ASN A 130 -8.64 -21.50 -5.93
N LYS A 131 -7.52 -20.82 -5.67
CA LYS A 131 -7.15 -20.26 -4.37
C LYS A 131 -6.76 -18.80 -4.55
N LEU A 132 -6.94 -17.97 -3.52
CA LEU A 132 -6.32 -16.64 -3.50
C LEU A 132 -4.81 -16.77 -3.69
N LYS A 133 -4.21 -15.93 -4.55
CA LYS A 133 -2.76 -16.00 -4.85
C LYS A 133 -1.91 -16.02 -3.58
N VAL A 134 -2.26 -15.17 -2.61
CA VAL A 134 -1.59 -15.09 -1.30
C VAL A 134 -1.69 -16.36 -0.46
N SER A 135 -2.68 -17.23 -0.71
CA SER A 135 -2.92 -18.46 0.05
C SER A 135 -2.56 -19.72 -0.74
N CYS A 136 -2.11 -19.59 -1.99
CA CYS A 136 -1.74 -20.72 -2.82
C CYS A 136 -0.28 -21.10 -2.58
N THR A 137 -0.04 -22.33 -2.10
CA THR A 137 1.30 -22.89 -1.91
C THR A 137 2.02 -23.12 -3.24
N ALA A 138 1.32 -23.49 -4.30
CA ALA A 138 1.92 -23.62 -5.63
C ALA A 138 2.41 -22.26 -6.19
N CYS A 139 1.77 -21.14 -5.84
CA CYS A 139 2.18 -19.81 -6.32
C CYS A 139 3.14 -19.06 -5.38
N THR A 140 3.01 -19.25 -4.06
CA THR A 140 3.69 -18.43 -3.04
C THR A 140 4.28 -19.25 -1.90
N GLY A 141 4.30 -20.57 -2.05
CA GLY A 141 4.93 -21.50 -1.11
C GLY A 141 6.44 -21.40 -1.11
N CYS A 142 7.05 -21.96 -0.08
CA CYS A 142 8.48 -22.25 -0.02
C CYS A 142 8.74 -23.72 -0.40
N PRO A 143 10.01 -24.11 -0.64
CA PRO A 143 10.39 -25.48 -0.97
C PRO A 143 9.92 -26.54 0.05
N HIS A 144 9.66 -26.13 1.29
CA HIS A 144 9.18 -26.99 2.37
C HIS A 144 7.67 -27.32 2.30
N GLY A 145 7.02 -27.09 1.15
CA GLY A 145 5.59 -27.40 0.93
C GLY A 145 4.60 -26.53 1.71
N ARG A 146 5.05 -25.41 2.29
CA ARG A 146 4.23 -24.51 3.11
C ARG A 146 4.28 -23.08 2.58
N LEU A 147 3.30 -22.26 2.91
CA LEU A 147 3.41 -20.81 2.68
C LEU A 147 4.58 -20.26 3.49
N LYS A 148 5.43 -19.40 2.89
CA LYS A 148 6.62 -18.83 3.57
C LYS A 148 6.27 -18.23 4.94
N ARG A 149 5.15 -17.51 5.05
CA ARG A 149 4.64 -16.91 6.30
C ARG A 149 4.23 -17.91 7.40
N ASN A 150 4.12 -19.19 7.06
CA ASN A 150 3.71 -20.27 7.95
C ASN A 150 4.81 -21.33 8.13
N CYS A 151 5.97 -21.16 7.49
CA CYS A 151 7.05 -22.13 7.52
C CYS A 151 8.09 -21.77 8.59
N HIS A 152 8.24 -22.62 9.61
CA HIS A 152 9.25 -22.39 10.65
C HIS A 152 10.69 -22.52 10.12
N GLN A 153 10.92 -23.33 9.08
CA GLN A 153 12.24 -23.42 8.44
C GLN A 153 12.58 -22.14 7.67
N CYS A 154 11.60 -21.31 7.30
CA CYS A 154 11.86 -20.04 6.59
C CYS A 154 11.92 -18.82 7.52
N ILE A 155 11.05 -18.77 8.53
CA ILE A 155 10.88 -17.60 9.40
C ILE A 155 10.69 -17.99 10.87
N GLY A 156 11.14 -19.17 11.28
CA GLY A 156 11.01 -19.65 12.65
C GLY A 156 11.81 -18.81 13.64
N CYS A 157 11.37 -18.79 14.89
CA CYS A 157 12.19 -18.37 16.01
C CYS A 157 12.99 -19.55 16.57
N GLU A 158 13.91 -19.26 17.49
CA GLU A 158 14.72 -20.23 18.23
C GLU A 158 13.89 -21.33 18.93
N HIS A 159 12.64 -21.02 19.29
CA HIS A 159 11.70 -21.95 19.92
C HIS A 159 11.06 -22.96 18.95
N GLY A 160 11.59 -23.11 17.72
CA GLY A 160 11.12 -24.09 16.72
C GLY A 160 9.73 -23.80 16.13
N ARG A 161 9.19 -22.58 16.31
CA ARG A 161 7.86 -22.18 15.81
C ARG A 161 7.98 -20.90 14.99
N VAL A 162 7.01 -20.61 14.12
CA VAL A 162 6.92 -19.26 13.55
C VAL A 162 6.61 -18.26 14.67
N PRO A 163 7.20 -17.04 14.69
CA PRO A 163 7.03 -16.06 15.77
C PRO A 163 5.56 -15.78 16.07
N GLN A 164 4.76 -15.68 15.01
CA GLN A 164 3.32 -15.49 15.09
C GLN A 164 2.56 -16.69 15.67
N LYS A 165 3.16 -17.84 15.97
CA LYS A 165 2.53 -18.98 16.65
C LYS A 165 3.28 -19.40 17.92
N CYS A 166 4.37 -18.72 18.25
CA CYS A 166 5.14 -18.98 19.48
C CYS A 166 4.55 -18.18 20.63
N LYS A 167 4.18 -18.85 21.73
CA LYS A 167 3.61 -18.19 22.92
C LYS A 167 4.62 -17.22 23.54
N ILE A 168 5.89 -17.61 23.60
CA ILE A 168 7.00 -16.83 24.17
C ILE A 168 7.21 -15.54 23.34
N CYS A 169 7.41 -15.65 22.03
CA CYS A 169 7.61 -14.48 21.16
C CYS A 169 6.39 -13.54 21.08
N ARG A 170 5.17 -14.08 21.18
CA ARG A 170 3.94 -13.27 21.22
C ARG A 170 3.78 -12.46 22.51
N GLN A 171 4.42 -12.87 23.60
CA GLN A 171 4.40 -12.16 24.87
C GLN A 171 5.44 -11.04 24.92
N GLN A 172 6.62 -11.24 24.31
CA GLN A 172 7.70 -10.25 24.26
C GLN A 172 7.41 -9.02 23.36
N THR A 173 6.46 -9.13 22.43
CA THR A 173 6.08 -8.03 21.51
C THR A 173 5.05 -7.05 22.10
N LYS A 174 4.73 -7.17 23.38
CA LYS A 174 3.76 -6.32 24.11
C LYS A 174 4.39 -5.30 25.07
N LEU A 175 5.73 -5.19 25.09
CA LEU A 175 6.47 -4.15 25.82
C LEU A 175 6.73 -2.94 24.93
#